data_AF-A0A0D4BU12-F1
#
_entry.id   AF-A0A0D4BU12-F1
#
_cell.length_a   1.000
_cell.length_b   1.000
_cell.length_c   1.000
_cell.angle_alpha   90.00
_cell.angle_beta   90.00
_cell.angle_gamma   90.00
#
_symmetry.space_group_name_H-M   'P 1'
#
loop_
_entity.id
_entity.type
_entity.pdbx_description
1 polymer ?
#
loop_
_entity_poly.entity_id
_entity_poly.type
_entity_poly.pdbx_seq_one_letter_code
_entity_poly.pdbx_strand_id
1 'polypeptide(L)'
;TNNWSESKDLSGDPRYTEKRVPTLVARATKAFLDYAPMRWNDQDESERIYRHVSYGSDLDIFVIDMRSYRGPNTANLQPDQGPETRFLGHDQVEWLKGKLRASRATWKVIA
;
A
#
# COMPACT_ATOMS: atom_id res chain seq x y z
N THR A 1 19.69 4.38 -4.55
CA THR A 1 19.23 3.23 -3.76
C THR A 1 17.77 2.98 -4.12
N ASN A 2 17.28 1.74 -4.05
CA ASN A 2 15.85 1.41 -4.30
C ASN A 2 15.00 1.42 -3.00
N ASN A 3 15.49 2.10 -1.96
CA ASN A 3 14.78 2.16 -0.68
C ASN A 3 14.12 3.53 -0.54
N TRP A 4 12.92 3.65 -1.11
CA TRP A 4 12.12 4.87 -1.13
C TRP A 4 11.07 4.87 -0.01
N SER A 5 10.82 6.03 0.58
CA SER A 5 9.84 6.25 1.65
C SER A 5 9.44 7.72 1.72
N GLU A 6 8.29 8.03 2.33
CA GLU A 6 7.83 9.40 2.53
C GLU A 6 8.83 10.24 3.35
N SER A 7 9.52 9.61 4.30
CA SER A 7 10.53 10.25 5.16
C SER A 7 11.89 10.47 4.48
N LYS A 8 11.99 10.23 3.16
CA LYS A 8 13.25 10.38 2.43
C LYS A 8 13.63 11.85 2.30
N ASP A 9 14.85 12.20 2.70
CA ASP A 9 15.41 13.51 2.37
C ASP A 9 16.13 13.47 1.02
N LEU A 10 15.73 14.37 0.12
CA LEU A 10 16.29 14.56 -1.22
C LEU A 10 17.06 15.88 -1.36
N SER A 11 17.12 16.70 -0.31
CA SER A 11 17.72 18.04 -0.33
C SER A 11 19.15 18.03 -0.88
N GLY A 12 19.98 17.09 -0.43
CA GLY A 12 21.37 16.94 -0.85
C GLY A 12 21.61 16.13 -2.13
N ASP A 13 20.57 15.60 -2.79
CA ASP A 13 20.74 14.75 -3.98
C ASP A 13 20.59 15.55 -5.28
N PRO A 14 21.67 15.96 -5.97
CA PRO A 14 21.60 16.87 -7.13
C PRO A 14 20.87 16.29 -8.34
N ARG A 15 20.59 14.98 -8.37
CA ARG A 15 19.86 14.32 -9.46
C ARG A 15 18.37 14.67 -9.48
N TYR A 16 17.84 15.12 -8.34
CA TYR A 16 16.42 15.46 -8.19
C TYR A 16 16.22 16.97 -8.33
N THR A 17 15.42 17.38 -9.31
CA THR A 17 14.95 18.77 -9.47
C THR A 17 13.77 19.06 -8.55
N GLU A 18 12.85 18.11 -8.38
CA GLU A 18 11.80 18.14 -7.37
C GLU A 18 12.28 17.45 -6.08
N LYS A 19 12.18 18.14 -4.95
CA LYS A 19 12.68 17.67 -3.64
C LYS A 19 11.57 17.22 -2.70
N ARG A 20 10.34 17.69 -2.93
CA ARG A 20 9.19 17.36 -2.10
C ARG A 20 8.73 15.95 -2.41
N VAL A 21 9.06 15.02 -1.52
CA VAL A 21 8.62 13.62 -1.64
C VAL A 21 7.11 13.49 -1.81
N PRO A 22 6.23 14.20 -1.07
CA PRO A 22 4.78 14.10 -1.28
C PRO A 22 4.33 14.46 -2.70
N THR A 23 5.01 15.40 -3.35
CA THR A 23 4.71 15.78 -4.74
C THR A 23 5.12 14.68 -5.72
N LEU A 24 6.26 14.02 -5.46
CA LEU A 24 6.69 12.85 -6.24
C LEU A 24 5.74 11.66 -6.03
N VAL A 25 5.28 11.42 -4.79
CA VAL A 25 4.28 10.40 -4.44
C VAL A 25 3.03 10.62 -5.28
N ALA A 26 2.40 11.80 -5.17
CA ALA A 26 1.13 12.09 -5.86
C ALA A 26 1.23 11.91 -7.39
N ARG A 27 2.32 12.37 -8.00
CA ARG A 27 2.56 12.17 -9.44
C ARG A 27 2.73 10.70 -9.80
N ALA A 28 3.47 9.94 -8.98
CA ALA A 28 3.69 8.52 -9.19
C ALA A 28 2.42 7.70 -8.98
N THR A 29 1.61 8.00 -7.94
CA THR A 29 0.31 7.38 -7.69
C THR A 29 -0.61 7.59 -8.88
N LYS A 30 -0.74 8.84 -9.36
CA LYS A 30 -1.55 9.13 -10.56
C LYS A 30 -1.07 8.33 -11.77
N ALA A 31 0.22 8.37 -12.08
CA ALA A 31 0.76 7.63 -13.21
C ALA A 31 0.54 6.11 -13.07
N PHE A 32 0.70 5.56 -11.86
CA PHE A 32 0.43 4.15 -11.61
C PHE A 32 -1.04 3.82 -11.88
N LEU A 33 -1.98 4.62 -11.38
CA LEU A 33 -3.42 4.38 -11.56
C LEU A 33 -3.90 4.59 -12.99
N ASP A 34 -3.29 5.53 -13.72
CA ASP A 34 -3.60 5.81 -15.12
C ASP A 34 -3.14 4.67 -16.06
N TYR A 35 -2.06 3.95 -15.70
CA TYR A 35 -1.41 2.98 -16.60
C TYR A 35 -1.35 1.54 -16.09
N ALA A 36 -1.68 1.27 -14.82
CA ALA A 36 -1.76 -0.09 -14.30
C ALA A 36 -3.07 -0.75 -14.75
N PRO A 37 -3.05 -2.02 -15.19
CA PRO A 37 -4.27 -2.74 -15.58
C PRO A 37 -5.03 -3.19 -14.33
N MET A 38 -5.60 -2.24 -13.60
CA MET A 38 -6.43 -2.46 -12.42
C MET A 38 -7.86 -2.00 -12.71
N ARG A 39 -8.83 -2.78 -12.25
CA ARG A 39 -10.24 -2.36 -12.30
C ARG A 39 -10.49 -1.40 -11.15
N TRP A 40 -11.14 -0.29 -11.46
CA TRP A 40 -11.52 0.74 -10.49
C TRP A 40 -12.80 0.40 -9.70
N ASN A 41 -13.50 -0.67 -10.09
CA ASN A 41 -14.82 -0.97 -9.56
C ASN A 41 -14.76 -1.32 -8.06
N ASP A 42 -15.73 -0.78 -7.30
CA ASP A 42 -15.96 -1.01 -5.86
C ASP A 42 -14.90 -0.45 -4.90
N GLN A 43 -14.25 0.66 -5.26
CA GLN A 43 -13.40 1.39 -4.32
C GLN A 43 -14.17 2.51 -3.61
N ASP A 44 -14.40 2.35 -2.31
CA ASP A 44 -14.95 3.43 -1.44
C ASP A 44 -13.95 4.57 -1.21
N GLU A 45 -12.66 4.28 -1.42
CA GLU A 45 -11.52 5.19 -1.21
C GLU A 45 -10.89 5.55 -2.55
N SER A 46 -10.67 6.85 -2.78
CA SER A 46 -9.96 7.35 -3.96
C SER A 46 -8.52 6.84 -3.96
N GLU A 47 -8.00 6.46 -5.13
CA GLU A 47 -6.61 6.02 -5.32
C GLU A 47 -6.20 4.73 -4.59
N ARG A 48 -7.17 3.94 -4.15
CA ARG A 48 -6.91 2.70 -3.41
C ARG A 48 -6.24 1.63 -4.30
N ILE A 49 -5.20 1.00 -3.74
CA ILE A 49 -4.42 -0.05 -4.44
C ILE A 49 -4.82 -1.47 -4.00
N TYR A 50 -5.12 -1.65 -2.71
CA TYR A 50 -5.44 -2.96 -2.13
C TYR A 50 -6.83 -3.45 -2.58
N ARG A 51 -6.92 -4.73 -2.96
CA ARG A 51 -8.10 -5.30 -3.65
C ARG A 51 -8.19 -6.82 -3.47
N HIS A 52 -9.38 -7.37 -3.72
CA HIS A 52 -9.66 -8.80 -3.69
C HIS A 52 -9.97 -9.31 -5.10
N VAL A 53 -9.30 -10.38 -5.50
CA VAL A 53 -9.51 -11.07 -6.79
C VAL A 53 -9.92 -12.50 -6.49
N SER A 54 -11.12 -12.88 -6.93
CA SER A 54 -11.66 -14.22 -6.72
C SER A 54 -11.52 -15.07 -7.99
N TYR A 55 -11.08 -16.31 -7.81
CA TYR A 55 -10.99 -17.37 -8.81
C TYR A 55 -11.89 -18.54 -8.39
N GLY A 56 -13.19 -18.27 -8.27
CA GLY A 56 -14.21 -19.27 -7.95
C GLY A 56 -14.06 -19.87 -6.54
N SER A 57 -14.38 -21.15 -6.41
CA SER A 57 -14.29 -21.89 -5.14
C SER A 57 -12.85 -22.20 -4.71
N ASP A 58 -11.88 -22.01 -5.59
CA ASP A 58 -10.57 -22.60 -5.41
C ASP A 58 -9.56 -21.61 -4.84
N LEU A 59 -9.62 -20.35 -5.25
CA LEU A 59 -8.63 -19.36 -4.85
C LEU A 59 -9.23 -17.96 -4.68
N ASP A 60 -8.90 -17.33 -3.56
CA ASP A 60 -9.00 -15.89 -3.36
C ASP A 60 -7.60 -15.27 -3.18
N ILE A 61 -7.34 -14.18 -3.90
CA ILE A 61 -6.13 -13.36 -3.78
C ILE A 61 -6.49 -12.02 -3.14
N PHE A 62 -5.88 -11.71 -2.01
CA PHE A 62 -5.99 -10.44 -1.30
C PHE A 62 -4.70 -9.65 -1.54
N VAL A 63 -4.75 -8.72 -2.48
CA VAL A 63 -3.61 -7.85 -2.78
C VAL A 63 -3.61 -6.71 -1.77
N ILE A 64 -2.52 -6.56 -1.01
CA ILE A 64 -2.36 -5.56 0.04
C ILE A 64 -1.48 -4.39 -0.40
N ASP A 65 -1.78 -3.21 0.12
CA ASP A 65 -0.94 -2.03 0.03
C ASP A 65 -0.07 -1.93 1.29
N MET A 66 1.25 -1.96 1.11
CA MET A 66 2.25 -1.92 2.18
C MET A 66 3.03 -0.59 2.20
N ARG A 67 2.58 0.40 1.43
CA ARG A 67 3.29 1.66 1.23
C ARG A 67 2.46 2.87 1.60
N SER A 68 1.21 2.97 1.17
CA SER A 68 0.43 4.21 1.31
C SER A 68 0.15 4.63 2.75
N TYR A 69 0.19 3.69 3.69
CA TYR A 69 -0.11 3.94 5.12
C TYR A 69 1.08 3.71 6.03
N ARG A 70 2.24 3.36 5.46
CA ARG A 70 3.40 2.93 6.23
C ARG A 70 4.04 4.14 6.91
N GLY A 71 4.46 3.96 8.16
CA GLY A 71 5.24 4.94 8.89
C GLY A 71 6.62 5.21 8.25
N PRO A 72 7.37 6.18 8.78
CA PRO A 72 8.72 6.49 8.31
C PRO A 72 9.64 5.26 8.30
N ASN A 73 10.61 5.24 7.39
CA ASN A 73 11.70 4.27 7.45
C ASN A 73 12.61 4.64 8.63
N THR A 74 12.52 3.88 9.72
CA THR A 74 13.37 3.99 10.90
C THR A 74 14.30 2.78 11.01
N ALA A 75 15.04 2.66 12.12
CA ALA A 75 15.81 1.46 12.43
C ALA A 75 14.94 0.20 12.67
N ASN A 76 13.61 0.36 12.81
CA ASN A 76 12.67 -0.70 13.17
C ASN A 76 13.01 -1.40 14.50
N LEU A 77 13.41 -0.62 15.50
CA LEU A 77 13.79 -1.08 16.85
C LEU A 77 12.91 -0.45 17.93
N GLN A 78 11.74 0.09 17.58
CA GLN A 78 10.81 0.69 18.53
C GLN A 78 10.33 -0.39 19.53
N PRO A 79 10.36 -0.12 20.84
CA PRO A 79 9.90 -1.07 21.86
C PRO A 79 8.38 -1.19 21.91
N ASP A 80 7.68 -0.12 21.52
CA ASP A 80 6.22 -0.01 21.58
C ASP A 80 5.64 0.30 20.20
N GLN A 81 4.37 -0.08 20.00
CA GLN A 81 3.64 0.26 18.79
C GLN A 81 3.28 1.75 18.76
N GLY A 82 3.41 2.37 17.59
CA GLY A 82 3.07 3.77 17.39
C GLY A 82 3.01 4.17 15.91
N PRO A 83 2.86 5.48 15.61
CA PRO A 83 2.88 5.98 14.23
C PRO A 83 4.10 5.54 13.42
N GLU A 84 5.26 5.42 14.07
CA GLU A 84 6.51 4.98 13.43
C GLU A 84 6.56 3.50 13.07
N THR A 85 5.71 2.68 13.68
CA THR A 85 5.69 1.22 13.46
C THR A 85 4.55 0.79 12.55
N ARG A 86 3.73 1.72 12.04
CA ARG A 86 2.60 1.39 11.16
C ARG A 86 3.11 0.82 9.85
N PHE A 87 2.44 -0.24 9.37
CA PHE A 87 2.77 -0.88 8.11
C PHE A 87 1.58 -0.94 7.15
N LEU A 88 0.41 -1.29 7.69
CA LEU A 88 -0.87 -1.27 6.97
C LEU A 88 -1.79 -0.22 7.59
N GLY A 89 -2.68 0.35 6.78
CA GLY A 89 -3.73 1.27 7.25
C GLY A 89 -4.80 0.53 8.06
N HIS A 90 -5.46 1.23 8.97
CA HIS A 90 -6.51 0.66 9.80
C HIS A 90 -7.65 0.07 8.96
N ASP A 91 -8.15 0.85 8.00
CA ASP A 91 -9.28 0.45 7.14
C ASP A 91 -8.92 -0.76 6.28
N GLN A 92 -7.69 -0.81 5.77
CA GLN A 92 -7.18 -1.97 5.04
C GLN A 92 -7.09 -3.23 5.92
N VAL A 93 -6.66 -3.10 7.18
CA VAL A 93 -6.61 -4.24 8.11
C VAL A 93 -8.01 -4.78 8.40
N GLU A 94 -8.97 -3.90 8.67
CA GLU A 94 -10.36 -4.31 8.93
C GLU A 94 -11.02 -4.90 7.68
N TRP A 95 -10.79 -4.30 6.50
CA TRP A 95 -11.19 -4.86 5.22
C TRP A 95 -10.62 -6.26 5.00
N LEU A 96 -9.31 -6.46 5.23
CA LEU A 96 -8.64 -7.74 5.01
C LEU A 96 -9.21 -8.82 5.95
N LYS A 97 -9.38 -8.50 7.23
CA LYS A 97 -10.01 -9.41 8.20
C LYS A 97 -11.43 -9.79 7.77
N GLY A 98 -12.23 -8.82 7.35
CA GLY A 98 -13.61 -9.06 6.90
C GLY A 98 -13.65 -9.99 5.68
N LYS A 99 -12.81 -9.71 4.67
CA LYS A 99 -12.72 -10.53 3.45
C LYS A 99 -12.20 -11.94 3.72
N LEU A 100 -11.18 -12.09 4.57
CA LEU A 100 -10.66 -13.40 4.96
C LEU A 100 -11.72 -14.25 5.70
N ARG A 101 -12.52 -13.63 6.58
CA ARG A 101 -13.62 -14.31 7.29
C ARG A 101 -14.75 -14.73 6.35
N ALA A 102 -15.04 -13.92 5.33
CA ALA A 102 -16.11 -14.20 4.36
C ALA A 102 -15.71 -15.24 3.30
N SER A 103 -14.41 -15.38 3.00
CA SER A 103 -13.90 -16.26 1.95
C SER A 103 -14.10 -17.74 2.26
N ARG A 104 -14.76 -18.44 1.33
CA ARG A 104 -14.94 -19.90 1.33
C ARG A 104 -14.00 -20.62 0.37
N ALA A 105 -13.08 -19.89 -0.27
CA ALA A 105 -12.15 -20.47 -1.22
C ALA A 105 -11.19 -21.46 -0.54
N THR A 106 -10.82 -22.52 -1.26
CA THR A 106 -9.85 -23.52 -0.80
C THR A 106 -8.52 -22.87 -0.43
N TRP A 107 -8.01 -21.98 -1.28
CA TRP A 107 -6.77 -21.23 -1.09
C TRP A 107 -7.04 -19.75 -0.87
N LYS A 108 -6.27 -19.16 0.04
CA LYS A 108 -6.30 -17.74 0.37
C LYS A 108 -4.87 -17.22 0.32
N VAL A 109 -4.57 -16.36 -0.65
CA VAL A 109 -3.23 -15.79 -0.85
C VAL A 109 -3.26 -14.31 -0.46
N ILE A 110 -2.30 -13.88 0.36
CA ILE A 110 -2.05 -12.46 0.65
C ILE A 110 -0.81 -12.06 -0.16
N ALA A 111 -0.97 -11.10 -1.07
CA ALA A 111 0.05 -10.69 -2.04
C ALA A 111 0.38 -9.21 -1.91
#